data_AF-A0A3M2HG18-F1
#
_entry.id   AF-A0A3M2HG18-F1
#
_cell.length_a   1.000
_cell.length_b   1.000
_cell.length_c   1.000
_cell.angle_alpha   90.00
_cell.angle_beta   90.00
_cell.angle_gamma   90.00
#
_symmetry.space_group_name_H-M   'P 1'
#
loop_
_entity.id
_entity.type
_entity.pdbx_description
1 polymer ?
#
loop_
_entity_poly.entity_id
_entity_poly.type
_entity_poly.pdbx_seq_one_letter_code
_entity_poly.pdbx_strand_id
1 'polypeptide(L)'
;MTAYARLDAIADSVNWLLLAAFLAGLAVDLGRRRWRNAGSGLVALAGVVVIVYGLAFLDQRLGLWPRIGADYSTHSAAAAALVILLMARFPRPRWFWPGIGLAYALLMLWQRYHTVLDIVSTALVAGLLAWGWRRVSGFIPPVRRGAAGS
;
A
#
# COMPACT_ATOMS: atom_id res chain seq x y z
N MET A 1 -15.02 6.24 -24.96
CA MET A 1 -13.78 6.07 -24.16
C MET A 1 -12.85 5.12 -24.89
N THR A 2 -11.61 5.57 -25.16
CA THR A 2 -10.56 4.72 -25.76
C THR A 2 -10.14 3.61 -24.79
N ALA A 3 -9.49 2.56 -25.29
CA ALA A 3 -8.99 1.48 -24.44
C ALA A 3 -8.03 2.00 -23.34
N TYR A 4 -7.20 2.98 -23.68
CA TYR A 4 -6.31 3.68 -22.73
C TYR A 4 -7.08 4.37 -21.60
N ALA A 5 -8.11 5.14 -21.90
CA ALA A 5 -8.90 5.83 -20.87
C ALA A 5 -9.61 4.87 -19.90
N ARG A 6 -9.93 3.64 -20.31
CA ARG A 6 -10.49 2.62 -19.41
C ARG A 6 -9.41 2.03 -18.49
N LEU A 7 -8.21 1.82 -19.01
CA LEU A 7 -7.10 1.27 -18.24
C LEU A 7 -6.55 2.30 -17.24
N ASP A 8 -6.62 3.57 -17.59
CA ASP A 8 -6.36 4.70 -16.71
C ASP A 8 -7.29 4.68 -15.49
N ALA A 9 -8.61 4.63 -15.74
CA ALA A 9 -9.60 4.52 -14.67
C ALA A 9 -9.39 3.28 -13.78
N ILE A 10 -8.94 2.17 -14.35
CA ILE A 10 -8.55 0.97 -13.58
C ILE A 10 -7.32 1.28 -12.71
N ALA A 11 -6.27 1.88 -13.27
CA ALA A 11 -5.05 2.21 -12.54
C ALA A 11 -5.31 3.15 -11.37
N ASP A 12 -6.18 4.16 -11.54
CA ASP A 12 -6.58 5.07 -10.48
C ASP A 12 -7.34 4.36 -9.36
N SER A 13 -8.15 3.37 -9.70
CA SER A 13 -8.95 2.63 -8.73
C SER A 13 -8.14 1.71 -7.81
N VAL A 14 -6.95 1.25 -8.24
CA VAL A 14 -6.20 0.21 -7.49
C VAL A 14 -5.87 0.66 -6.06
N ASN A 15 -5.35 1.87 -5.88
CA ASN A 15 -5.03 2.39 -4.54
C ASN A 15 -6.29 2.53 -3.67
N TRP A 16 -7.40 2.97 -4.26
CA TRP A 16 -8.69 3.05 -3.59
C TRP A 16 -9.22 1.67 -3.18
N LEU A 17 -9.02 0.64 -4.01
CA LEU A 17 -9.40 -0.74 -3.70
C LEU A 17 -8.55 -1.35 -2.59
N LEU A 18 -7.22 -1.12 -2.61
CA LEU A 18 -6.32 -1.55 -1.54
C LEU A 18 -6.68 -0.87 -0.21
N LEU A 19 -6.98 0.43 -0.24
CA LEU A 19 -7.45 1.19 0.91
C LEU A 19 -8.79 0.65 1.41
N ALA A 20 -9.76 0.45 0.52
CA ALA A 20 -11.08 -0.09 0.85
C ALA A 20 -10.97 -1.47 1.49
N ALA A 21 -10.11 -2.36 0.97
CA ALA A 21 -9.86 -3.67 1.56
C ALA A 21 -9.30 -3.56 2.99
N PHE A 22 -8.39 -2.61 3.23
CA PHE A 22 -7.85 -2.38 4.56
C PHE A 22 -8.91 -1.81 5.52
N LEU A 23 -9.69 -0.82 5.07
CA LEU A 23 -10.78 -0.21 5.82
C LEU A 23 -11.90 -1.19 6.15
N ALA A 24 -12.31 -2.03 5.20
CA ALA A 24 -13.26 -3.12 5.43
C ALA A 24 -12.76 -4.05 6.54
N GLY A 25 -11.46 -4.33 6.52
CA GLY A 25 -10.77 -4.97 7.62
C GLY A 25 -11.01 -4.26 8.97
N LEU A 26 -10.70 -2.96 9.06
CA LEU A 26 -10.91 -2.18 10.29
C LEU A 26 -12.37 -2.19 10.75
N ALA A 27 -13.33 -2.06 9.82
CA ALA A 27 -14.75 -2.11 10.10
C ALA A 27 -15.16 -3.46 10.73
N VAL A 28 -14.60 -4.58 10.26
CA VAL A 28 -14.80 -5.90 10.88
C VAL A 28 -14.26 -5.94 12.31
N ASP A 29 -13.10 -5.33 12.59
CA ASP A 29 -12.58 -5.27 13.97
C ASP A 29 -13.45 -4.40 14.87
N LEU A 30 -13.94 -3.27 14.39
CA LEU A 30 -14.88 -2.41 15.11
C LEU A 30 -16.19 -3.16 15.43
N GLY A 31 -16.79 -3.82 14.43
CA GLY A 31 -18.00 -4.63 14.62
C GLY A 31 -17.80 -5.81 15.59
N ARG A 32 -16.58 -6.36 15.65
CA ARG A 32 -16.19 -7.41 16.61
C ARG A 32 -15.68 -6.86 17.95
N ARG A 33 -15.82 -5.54 18.20
CA ARG A 33 -15.36 -4.83 19.41
C ARG A 33 -13.87 -5.01 19.70
N ARG A 34 -13.05 -5.23 18.68
CA ARG A 34 -11.58 -5.35 18.75
C ARG A 34 -10.93 -3.98 18.64
N TRP A 35 -11.30 -3.07 19.55
CA TRP A 35 -10.90 -1.66 19.52
C TRP A 35 -9.39 -1.43 19.44
N ARG A 36 -8.61 -2.27 20.14
CA ARG A 36 -7.14 -2.20 20.08
C ARG A 36 -6.59 -2.51 18.68
N ASN A 37 -7.17 -3.49 17.98
CA ASN A 37 -6.75 -3.82 16.60
C ASN A 37 -7.20 -2.74 15.62
N ALA A 38 -8.42 -2.23 15.78
CA ALA A 38 -8.93 -1.13 14.97
C ALA A 38 -8.09 0.15 15.16
N GLY A 39 -7.79 0.51 16.41
CA GLY A 39 -6.98 1.67 16.76
C GLY A 39 -5.55 1.57 16.24
N SER A 40 -4.85 0.46 16.53
CA SER A 40 -3.49 0.25 15.99
C SER A 40 -3.46 0.17 14.46
N GLY A 41 -4.52 -0.35 13.83
CA GLY A 41 -4.67 -0.35 12.38
C GLY A 41 -4.91 1.04 11.80
N LEU A 42 -5.67 1.89 12.47
CA LEU A 42 -5.86 3.28 12.08
C LEU A 42 -4.55 4.08 12.21
N VAL A 43 -3.80 3.89 13.29
CA VAL A 43 -2.46 4.50 13.45
C VAL A 43 -1.49 4.01 12.37
N ALA A 44 -1.52 2.72 12.06
CA ALA A 44 -0.73 2.15 10.96
C ALA A 44 -1.07 2.81 9.61
N LEU A 45 -2.37 2.96 9.32
CA LEU A 45 -2.87 3.60 8.11
C LEU A 45 -2.49 5.08 8.03
N ALA A 46 -2.69 5.84 9.12
CA ALA A 46 -2.36 7.24 9.18
C ALA A 46 -0.86 7.47 8.92
N GLY A 47 0.01 6.65 9.51
CA GLY A 47 1.45 6.79 9.29
C GLY A 47 1.89 6.41 7.88
N VAL A 48 1.27 5.43 7.21
CA VAL A 48 1.61 5.19 5.78
C VAL A 48 1.15 6.33 4.88
N VAL A 49 0.01 6.99 5.18
CA VAL A 49 -0.40 8.22 4.49
C VAL A 49 0.64 9.32 4.69
N VAL A 50 1.09 9.54 5.93
CA VAL A 50 2.16 10.51 6.24
C VAL A 50 3.46 10.16 5.52
N ILE A 51 3.84 8.88 5.45
CA ILE A 51 5.05 8.45 4.74
C ILE A 51 4.94 8.76 3.25
N VAL A 52 3.84 8.37 2.59
CA VAL A 52 3.66 8.57 1.14
C VAL A 52 3.68 10.05 0.80
N TYR A 53 2.83 10.85 1.42
CA TYR A 53 2.75 12.27 1.09
C TYR A 53 3.92 13.07 1.67
N GLY A 54 4.52 12.62 2.76
CA GLY A 54 5.76 13.19 3.30
C GLY A 54 6.93 12.98 2.35
N LEU A 55 7.08 11.79 1.76
CA LEU A 55 8.09 11.56 0.72
C LEU A 55 7.82 12.40 -0.53
N ALA A 56 6.56 12.50 -0.98
CA ALA A 56 6.18 13.35 -2.11
C ALA A 56 6.54 14.82 -1.83
N PHE A 57 6.25 15.33 -0.64
CA PHE A 57 6.61 16.68 -0.22
C PHE A 57 8.13 16.88 -0.17
N LEU A 58 8.87 15.93 0.42
CA LEU A 58 10.33 15.99 0.47
C LEU A 58 10.94 15.96 -0.93
N ASP A 59 10.41 15.14 -1.83
CA ASP A 59 10.86 15.07 -3.21
C ASP A 59 10.62 16.39 -3.95
N GLN A 60 9.43 17.00 -3.81
CA GLN A 60 9.15 18.32 -4.37
C GLN A 60 10.08 19.43 -3.86
N ARG A 61 10.58 19.31 -2.62
CA ARG A 61 11.46 20.30 -2.00
C ARG A 61 12.94 20.07 -2.28
N LEU A 62 13.37 18.82 -2.36
CA LEU A 62 14.79 18.44 -2.40
C LEU A 62 15.20 17.83 -3.74
N GLY A 63 14.24 17.45 -4.59
CA GLY A 63 14.46 16.76 -5.86
C GLY A 63 15.17 15.42 -5.66
N LEU A 64 14.70 14.58 -4.74
CA LEU A 64 15.39 13.35 -4.36
C LEU A 64 15.41 12.33 -5.51
N TRP A 65 14.27 12.10 -6.15
CA TRP A 65 14.13 11.21 -7.30
C TRP A 65 14.75 11.81 -8.58
N PRO A 66 14.55 13.10 -8.89
CA PRO A 66 15.22 13.73 -10.04
C PRO A 66 16.74 13.64 -10.01
N ARG A 67 17.38 13.64 -8.82
CA ARG A 67 18.84 13.47 -8.68
C ARG A 67 19.36 12.13 -9.20
N ILE A 68 18.52 11.10 -9.27
CA ILE A 68 18.87 9.78 -9.84
C ILE A 68 18.23 9.54 -11.21
N GLY A 69 17.67 10.58 -11.84
CA GLY A 69 16.99 10.47 -13.13
C GLY A 69 15.65 9.72 -13.06
N ALA A 70 15.00 9.73 -11.90
CA ALA A 70 13.70 9.12 -11.66
C ALA A 70 12.65 10.17 -11.29
N ASP A 71 11.38 9.78 -11.32
CA ASP A 71 10.25 10.56 -10.80
C ASP A 71 9.56 9.82 -9.65
N TYR A 72 9.19 10.54 -8.60
CA TYR A 72 8.47 9.96 -7.47
C TYR A 72 7.05 9.52 -7.89
N SER A 73 6.73 8.25 -7.67
CA SER A 73 5.41 7.68 -8.01
C SER A 73 4.53 7.52 -6.76
N THR A 74 3.59 8.43 -6.56
CA THR A 74 2.56 8.33 -5.49
C THR A 74 1.77 7.03 -5.60
N HIS A 75 1.50 6.57 -6.84
CA HIS A 75 0.83 5.29 -7.09
C HIS A 75 1.61 4.11 -6.51
N SER A 76 2.91 4.04 -6.83
CA SER A 76 3.80 2.96 -6.38
C SER A 76 4.04 3.03 -4.87
N ALA A 77 4.19 4.23 -4.31
CA ALA A 77 4.38 4.44 -2.88
C ALA A 77 3.17 3.95 -2.06
N ALA A 78 1.97 4.40 -2.44
CA ALA A 78 0.74 4.03 -1.76
C ALA A 78 0.45 2.53 -1.88
N ALA A 79 0.60 1.95 -3.08
CA ALA A 79 0.41 0.54 -3.30
C ALA A 79 1.37 -0.31 -2.45
N ALA A 80 2.67 0.00 -2.43
CA ALA A 80 3.65 -0.72 -1.64
C ALA A 80 3.33 -0.64 -0.14
N ALA A 81 3.02 0.55 0.37
CA ALA A 81 2.72 0.75 1.78
C ALA A 81 1.43 0.03 2.21
N LEU A 82 0.36 0.09 1.39
CA LEU A 82 -0.89 -0.62 1.66
C LEU A 82 -0.73 -2.15 1.56
N VAL A 83 0.03 -2.65 0.58
CA VAL A 83 0.34 -4.08 0.46
C VAL A 83 1.03 -4.60 1.73
N ILE A 84 1.98 -3.85 2.31
CA ILE A 84 2.64 -4.23 3.58
C ILE A 84 1.65 -4.33 4.75
N LEU A 85 0.68 -3.42 4.84
CA LEU A 85 -0.36 -3.46 5.86
C LEU A 85 -1.35 -4.61 5.62
N LEU A 86 -1.76 -4.82 4.37
CA LEU A 86 -2.67 -5.89 3.96
C LEU A 86 -2.05 -7.29 4.15
N MET A 87 -0.76 -7.47 3.87
CA MET A 87 -0.05 -8.71 4.14
C MET A 87 -0.03 -9.05 5.63
N ALA A 88 0.11 -8.04 6.51
CA ALA A 88 0.01 -8.27 7.95
C ALA A 88 -1.40 -8.61 8.39
N ARG A 89 -2.39 -7.94 7.81
CA ARG A 89 -3.80 -8.09 8.20
C ARG A 89 -4.42 -9.39 7.69
N PHE A 90 -4.12 -9.74 6.44
CA PHE A 90 -4.64 -10.88 5.70
C PHE A 90 -3.47 -11.73 5.19
N PRO A 91 -2.77 -12.47 6.08
CA PRO A 91 -1.54 -13.19 5.74
C PRO A 91 -1.75 -14.39 4.80
N ARG A 92 -3.00 -14.73 4.47
CA ARG A 92 -3.33 -15.78 3.49
C ARG A 92 -4.38 -15.28 2.49
N PRO A 93 -4.18 -15.55 1.19
CA PRO A 93 -3.01 -16.20 0.58
C PRO A 93 -1.77 -15.30 0.62
N ARG A 94 -0.59 -15.86 0.92
CA ARG A 94 0.67 -15.08 1.12
C ARG A 94 1.10 -14.26 -0.10
N TRP A 95 0.69 -14.69 -1.28
CA TRP A 95 1.04 -14.08 -2.56
C TRP A 95 -0.04 -13.19 -3.15
N PHE A 96 -1.23 -13.13 -2.54
CA PHE A 96 -2.35 -12.40 -3.10
C PHE A 96 -2.05 -10.89 -3.20
N TRP A 97 -1.67 -10.26 -2.07
CA TRP A 97 -1.38 -8.83 -2.04
C TRP A 97 -0.12 -8.42 -2.82
N PRO A 98 1.02 -9.13 -2.69
CA PRO A 98 2.16 -8.88 -3.56
C PRO A 98 1.83 -9.08 -5.05
N GLY A 99 0.98 -10.06 -5.38
CA GLY A 99 0.51 -10.31 -6.74
C GLY A 99 -0.29 -9.13 -7.31
N ILE A 100 -1.18 -8.51 -6.50
CA ILE A 100 -1.89 -7.29 -6.88
C ILE A 100 -0.90 -6.14 -7.11
N GLY A 101 0.06 -5.94 -6.19
CA GLY A 101 1.10 -4.91 -6.34
C GLY A 101 1.93 -5.09 -7.62
N LEU A 102 2.32 -6.33 -7.93
CA LEU A 102 3.04 -6.65 -9.16
C LEU A 102 2.19 -6.42 -10.42
N ALA A 103 0.94 -6.87 -10.42
CA ALA A 103 0.01 -6.63 -11.53
C ALA A 103 -0.20 -5.13 -11.77
N TYR A 104 -0.27 -4.34 -10.70
CA TYR A 104 -0.39 -2.89 -10.79
C TYR A 104 0.88 -2.22 -11.34
N ALA A 105 2.07 -2.67 -10.91
CA ALA A 105 3.34 -2.21 -11.48
C ALA A 105 3.41 -2.50 -12.99
N LEU A 106 3.02 -3.70 -13.42
CA LEU A 106 2.97 -4.06 -14.83
C LEU A 106 1.96 -3.19 -15.61
N LEU A 107 0.82 -2.86 -15.00
CA LEU A 107 -0.17 -1.98 -15.60
C LEU A 107 0.38 -0.55 -15.77
N MET A 108 1.08 0.00 -14.77
CA MET A 108 1.72 1.33 -14.87
C MET A 108 2.79 1.38 -15.96
N LEU A 109 3.59 0.30 -16.11
CA LEU A 109 4.57 0.17 -17.19
C LEU A 109 3.89 0.11 -18.56
N TRP A 110 2.80 -0.66 -18.67
CA TRP A 110 2.06 -0.79 -19.92
C TRP A 110 1.42 0.54 -20.36
N GLN A 111 0.91 1.33 -19.41
CA GLN A 111 0.35 2.66 -19.66
C GLN A 111 1.42 3.75 -19.82
N ARG A 112 2.70 3.42 -19.62
CA ARG A 112 3.82 4.37 -19.66
C ARG A 112 3.65 5.54 -18.67
N TYR A 113 3.07 5.27 -17.52
CA TYR A 113 2.92 6.25 -16.44
C TYR A 113 4.23 6.55 -15.75
N HIS A 114 5.02 5.50 -15.55
CA HIS A 114 6.26 5.56 -14.81
C HIS A 114 7.26 4.58 -15.42
N THR A 115 8.54 4.90 -15.25
CA THR A 115 9.63 3.99 -15.60
C THR A 115 9.77 2.88 -14.54
N VAL A 116 10.53 1.83 -14.88
CA VAL A 116 10.87 0.79 -13.89
C VAL A 116 11.62 1.40 -12.70
N LEU A 117 12.48 2.39 -12.95
CA LEU A 117 13.25 3.06 -11.91
C LEU A 117 12.33 3.81 -10.94
N ASP A 118 11.36 4.57 -11.45
CA ASP A 118 10.36 5.29 -10.66
C ASP A 118 9.60 4.34 -9.74
N ILE A 119 9.07 3.25 -10.32
CA ILE A 119 8.25 2.27 -9.60
C ILE A 119 9.07 1.57 -8.52
N VAL A 120 10.24 1.01 -8.88
CA VAL A 120 11.04 0.19 -7.97
C VAL A 120 11.64 1.04 -6.86
N SER A 121 12.24 2.18 -7.18
CA SER A 121 12.85 3.07 -6.17
C SER A 121 11.80 3.59 -5.20
N THR A 122 10.64 4.04 -5.70
CA THR A 122 9.56 4.58 -4.88
C THR A 122 8.93 3.49 -4.01
N ALA A 123 8.60 2.33 -4.58
CA ALA A 123 8.03 1.21 -3.84
C ALA A 123 8.98 0.67 -2.77
N LEU A 124 10.28 0.62 -3.04
CA LEU A 124 11.28 0.16 -2.09
C LEU A 124 11.37 1.09 -0.88
N VAL A 125 11.55 2.40 -1.10
CA VAL A 125 11.68 3.38 0.00
C VAL A 125 10.39 3.44 0.81
N ALA A 126 9.23 3.61 0.16
CA ALA A 126 7.94 3.68 0.83
C ALA A 126 7.58 2.37 1.54
N GLY A 127 7.85 1.22 0.92
CA GLY A 127 7.59 -0.10 1.47
C GLY A 127 8.44 -0.40 2.71
N LEU A 128 9.73 -0.03 2.70
CA LEU A 128 10.62 -0.19 3.85
C LEU A 128 10.17 0.69 5.03
N LEU A 129 9.85 1.95 4.77
CA LEU A 129 9.34 2.86 5.80
C LEU A 129 8.00 2.38 6.35
N ALA A 130 7.08 1.92 5.49
CA ALA A 130 5.80 1.35 5.91
C ALA A 130 5.98 0.08 6.75
N TRP A 131 6.93 -0.79 6.38
CA TRP A 131 7.26 -1.99 7.15
C TRP A 131 7.80 -1.64 8.53
N GLY A 132 8.72 -0.68 8.62
CA GLY A 132 9.24 -0.16 9.88
C GLY A 132 8.15 0.47 10.74
N TRP A 133 7.34 1.36 10.15
CA TRP A 133 6.22 2.01 10.81
C TRP A 133 5.23 1.01 11.39
N ARG A 134 4.85 -0.02 10.63
CA ARG A 134 3.95 -1.09 11.07
C ARG A 134 4.45 -1.78 12.35
N ARG A 135 5.77 -1.95 12.51
CA ARG A 135 6.36 -2.53 13.72
C ARG A 135 6.19 -1.60 14.92
N VAL A 136 6.39 -0.29 14.72
CA VAL A 136 6.33 0.73 15.77
C VAL A 136 4.89 1.07 16.14
N SER A 137 3.96 1.07 15.19
CA SER A 137 2.55 1.38 15.41
C SER A 137 1.82 0.34 16.27
N GLY A 138 2.52 -0.73 16.67
CA GLY A 138 1.94 -1.84 17.41
C GLY A 138 0.78 -2.48 16.65
N PHE A 139 0.80 -2.47 15.31
CA PHE A 139 -0.27 -3.06 14.50
C PHE A 139 -0.29 -4.56 14.74
N ILE A 140 -1.26 -5.01 15.54
CA ILE A 140 -1.43 -6.42 15.89
C ILE A 140 -2.27 -7.06 14.78
N PRO A 141 -1.74 -8.04 14.03
CA PRO A 141 -2.54 -8.85 13.13
C PRO A 141 -3.71 -9.49 13.90
N PRO A 142 -4.92 -9.59 13.32
CA PRO A 142 -5.98 -10.34 13.97
C PRO A 142 -5.49 -11.77 14.27
N VAL A 143 -5.49 -12.14 15.55
CA VAL A 143 -5.08 -13.48 16.01
C VAL A 143 -5.90 -14.52 15.28
N ARG A 144 -5.22 -15.51 14.69
CA ARG A 144 -5.85 -16.65 14.01
C ARG A 144 -6.90 -17.27 14.94
N ARG A 145 -8.15 -17.35 14.50
CA ARG A 145 -9.00 -18.44 15.00
C ARG A 145 -8.42 -19.72 14.40
N GLY A 146 -8.04 -20.64 15.28
CA GLY A 146 -7.33 -21.85 14.92
C GLY A 146 -8.04 -22.66 13.84
N ALA A 147 -7.23 -23.34 13.04
CA ALA A 147 -7.55 -24.66 12.52
C ALA A 147 -7.70 -25.62 13.72
N ALA A 148 -8.73 -25.43 14.53
CA ALA A 148 -9.22 -26.38 15.51
C ALA A 148 -10.46 -27.00 14.88
N GLY A 149 -10.28 -28.09 14.14
CA GLY A 149 -11.34 -28.76 13.39
C GLY A 149 -10.88 -29.27 12.03
N SER A 150 -9.88 -30.15 12.03
CA SER A 150 -9.63 -31.11 10.93
C SER A 150 -9.08 -32.38 11.56
#